data_AF-A0A352A546-F1
#
_entry.id   AF-A0A352A546-F1
#
_cell.length_a   1.000
_cell.length_b   1.000
_cell.length_c   1.000
_cell.angle_alpha   90.00
_cell.angle_beta   90.00
_cell.angle_gamma   90.00
#
_symmetry.space_group_name_H-M   'P 1'
#
loop_
_entity.id
_entity.type
_entity.pdbx_description
1 polymer ?
#
loop_
_entity_poly.entity_id
_entity_poly.type
_entity_poly.pdbx_seq_one_letter_code
_entity_poly.pdbx_strand_id
1 'polypeptide(L)'
;MRAYIVRQPILDENQDVLGYEILYQEKIDDSEDKKSDVVAASAIENFLVQFDSDRFLDGKMAFITFTPNLLLKNIPKIFSPHKLVIQIDDDTIINPAAQ
;
A
#
# COMPACT_ATOMS: atom_id res chain seq x y z
N MET A 1 -14.78 14.64 2.41
CA MET A 1 -13.94 13.50 2.83
C MET A 1 -12.49 13.95 2.84
N ARG A 2 -11.73 13.65 3.90
CA ARG A 2 -10.26 13.81 3.92
C ARG A 2 -9.67 12.43 4.10
N ALA A 3 -9.01 11.93 3.06
CA ALA A 3 -8.18 10.75 3.16
C ALA A 3 -6.83 11.17 3.77
N TYR A 4 -6.34 10.38 4.71
CA TYR A 4 -5.02 10.58 5.31
C TYR A 4 -4.13 9.40 4.97
N ILE A 5 -2.88 9.71 4.62
CA ILE A 5 -1.82 8.71 4.48
C ILE A 5 -1.02 8.71 5.77
N VAL A 6 -0.97 7.56 6.42
CA VAL A 6 -0.17 7.34 7.62
C VAL A 6 1.04 6.50 7.23
N ARG A 7 2.22 6.90 7.72
CA ARG A 7 3.46 6.14 7.58
C ARG A 7 3.77 5.48 8.92
N GLN A 8 3.68 4.17 8.98
CA GLN A 8 4.06 3.40 10.16
C GLN A 8 5.50 2.88 9.98
N PRO A 9 6.45 3.27 10.85
CA PRO A 9 7.83 2.81 10.74
C PRO A 9 7.92 1.31 11.05
N ILE A 10 8.68 0.60 10.22
CA ILE A 10 9.13 -0.77 10.47
C ILE A 10 10.58 -0.69 10.91
N LEU A 11 10.87 -1.21 12.10
CA LEU A 11 12.18 -1.15 12.73
C LEU A 11 12.89 -2.51 12.64
N ASP A 12 14.21 -2.49 12.53
CA ASP A 12 15.05 -3.68 12.68
C ASP A 12 15.35 -3.99 14.15
N GLU A 13 16.16 -5.03 14.42
CA GLU A 13 16.54 -5.41 15.78
C GLU A 13 17.33 -4.33 16.56
N ASN A 14 17.91 -3.35 15.86
CA ASN A 14 18.66 -2.23 16.44
C ASN A 14 17.80 -0.98 16.63
N GLN A 15 16.49 -1.05 16.33
CA GLN A 15 15.55 0.08 16.30
C GLN A 15 15.80 1.09 15.17
N ASP A 16 16.57 0.72 14.15
CA ASP A 16 16.74 1.55 12.96
C ASP A 16 15.57 1.35 12.00
N VAL A 17 15.17 2.43 11.31
CA VAL A 17 14.06 2.38 10.35
C VAL A 17 14.50 1.63 9.09
N LEU A 18 13.91 0.45 8.88
CA LEU A 18 14.07 -0.37 7.69
C LEU A 18 13.18 0.13 6.54
N GLY A 19 11.98 0.56 6.86
CA GLY A 19 10.99 1.03 5.89
C GLY A 19 9.74 1.58 6.56
N TYR A 20 8.75 1.90 5.73
CA TYR A 20 7.46 2.37 6.21
C TYR A 20 6.33 1.57 5.60
N GLU A 21 5.44 1.08 6.44
CA GLU A 21 4.14 0.62 6.03
C GLU A 21 3.23 1.82 5.78
N ILE A 22 2.56 1.80 4.63
CA ILE A 22 1.68 2.87 4.20
C ILE A 22 0.25 2.46 4.47
N LEU A 23 -0.35 3.11 5.46
CA LEU A 23 -1.73 2.89 5.86
C LEU A 23 -2.62 4.00 5.31
N TYR A 24 -3.72 3.60 4.69
CA TYR A 24 -4.73 4.51 4.18
C TYR A 24 -5.93 4.51 5.12
N GLN A 25 -6.16 5.64 5.78
CA GLN A 25 -7.35 5.85 6.60
C GLN A 25 -8.28 6.85 5.93
N GLU A 26 -9.46 6.39 5.56
CA GLU A 26 -10.61 7.25 5.34
C GLU A 26 -11.46 7.28 6.61
N LYS A 27 -11.89 8.48 7.05
CA LYS A 27 -13.04 8.59 7.94
C LYS A 27 -14.29 8.24 7.11
N ILE A 28 -14.67 6.96 7.11
CA ILE A 28 -15.93 6.49 6.56
C ILE A 28 -16.89 6.34 7.75
N ASP A 29 -18.00 7.07 7.72
CA ASP A 29 -19.17 6.71 8.53
C ASP A 29 -19.62 5.31 8.09
N ASP A 30 -19.26 4.30 8.87
CA ASP A 30 -19.83 2.97 9.13
C ASP A 30 -20.62 2.18 8.05
N SER A 31 -20.53 2.51 6.77
CA SER A 31 -21.26 1.76 5.75
C SER A 31 -20.47 1.64 4.45
N GLU A 32 -20.19 0.38 4.09
CA GLU A 32 -19.96 -0.17 2.75
C GLU A 32 -18.52 -0.64 2.42
N ASP A 33 -18.29 -1.93 2.65
CA ASP A 33 -17.14 -2.72 2.17
C ASP A 33 -16.94 -2.68 0.64
N LYS A 34 -17.96 -2.27 -0.14
CA LYS A 34 -17.89 -2.19 -1.61
C LYS A 34 -17.08 -1.00 -2.13
N LYS A 35 -16.67 -0.05 -1.29
CA LYS A 35 -15.82 1.07 -1.68
C LYS A 35 -14.31 0.78 -1.61
N SER A 36 -13.90 -0.37 -1.07
CA SER A 36 -12.50 -0.61 -0.73
C SER A 36 -11.55 -0.56 -1.94
N ASP A 37 -11.90 -1.14 -3.08
CA ASP A 37 -11.03 -1.16 -4.27
C ASP A 37 -10.87 0.23 -4.92
N VAL A 38 -11.92 1.04 -4.93
CA VAL A 38 -11.85 2.42 -5.48
C VAL A 38 -11.03 3.29 -4.54
N VAL A 39 -11.25 3.15 -3.23
CA VAL A 39 -10.47 3.85 -2.20
C VAL A 39 -9.00 3.44 -2.26
N ALA A 40 -8.71 2.14 -2.38
CA ALA A 40 -7.35 1.61 -2.52
C ALA A 40 -6.67 2.09 -3.81
N ALA A 41 -7.39 2.14 -4.93
CA ALA A 41 -6.85 2.65 -6.19
C ALA A 41 -6.52 4.15 -6.11
N SER A 42 -7.43 4.99 -5.59
CA SER A 42 -7.19 6.42 -5.39
C SER A 42 -6.10 6.70 -4.34
N ALA A 43 -6.00 5.85 -3.33
CA ALA A 43 -4.93 5.85 -2.33
C ALA A 43 -3.57 5.55 -2.98
N ILE A 44 -3.49 4.52 -3.83
CA ILE A 44 -2.30 4.19 -4.60
C ILE A 44 -1.92 5.31 -5.56
N GLU A 45 -2.89 5.93 -6.24
CA GLU A 45 -2.65 7.06 -7.15
C GLU A 45 -2.07 8.27 -6.40
N ASN A 46 -2.67 8.67 -5.27
CA ASN A 46 -2.15 9.75 -4.43
C ASN A 46 -0.78 9.41 -3.82
N PHE A 47 -0.54 8.13 -3.53
CA PHE A 47 0.76 7.67 -3.05
C PHE A 47 1.81 7.69 -4.16
N LEU A 48 1.48 7.26 -5.38
CA LEU A 48 2.38 7.30 -6.54
C LEU A 48 2.89 8.73 -6.79
N VAL A 49 2.00 9.71 -6.74
CA VAL A 49 2.35 11.14 -6.87
C VAL A 49 3.34 11.59 -5.79
N GLN A 50 3.24 11.05 -4.57
CA GLN A 50 4.13 11.40 -3.46
C GLN A 50 5.42 10.57 -3.42
N PHE A 51 5.36 9.33 -3.90
CA PHE A 51 6.47 8.39 -3.89
C PHE A 51 7.61 8.81 -4.83
N ASP A 52 7.27 9.37 -6.00
CA ASP A 52 8.25 9.91 -6.94
C ASP A 52 9.04 11.11 -6.38
N SER A 53 8.60 11.71 -5.27
CA SER A 53 9.31 12.84 -4.67
C SER A 53 10.58 12.47 -3.91
N ASP A 54 10.89 11.17 -3.74
CA ASP A 54 12.03 10.55 -3.02
C ASP A 54 12.22 10.94 -1.53
N ARG A 55 11.68 12.10 -1.13
CA ARG A 55 11.72 12.64 0.22
C ARG A 55 10.65 12.06 1.13
N PHE A 56 9.59 11.49 0.56
CA PHE A 56 8.45 11.01 1.35
C PHE A 56 8.80 9.84 2.26
N LEU A 57 9.76 8.99 1.86
CA LEU A 57 10.19 7.81 2.62
C LEU A 57 11.66 7.86 3.02
N ASP A 58 12.32 9.01 2.85
CA ASP A 58 13.75 9.17 3.13
C ASP A 58 14.62 8.09 2.44
N GLY A 59 14.28 7.76 1.19
CA GLY A 59 14.92 6.70 0.41
C GLY A 59 14.68 5.27 0.91
N LYS A 60 13.82 5.05 1.91
CA LYS A 60 13.49 3.72 2.46
C LYS A 60 12.37 3.03 1.66
N MET A 61 12.24 1.72 1.86
CA MET A 61 11.21 0.92 1.19
C MET A 61 9.80 1.25 1.70
N ALA A 62 8.84 1.29 0.77
CA ALA A 62 7.42 1.31 1.07
C ALA A 62 6.89 -0.11 1.20
N PHE A 63 6.12 -0.38 2.25
CA PHE A 63 5.36 -1.60 2.38
C PHE A 63 3.88 -1.26 2.18
N ILE A 64 3.22 -1.93 1.24
CA ILE A 64 1.84 -1.63 0.85
C ILE A 64 1.07 -2.94 0.69
N THR A 65 -0.10 -3.01 1.30
CA THR A 65 -1.06 -4.11 1.12
C THR A 65 -1.80 -3.95 -0.21
N PHE A 66 -1.70 -4.97 -1.06
CA PHE A 66 -2.41 -5.00 -2.33
C PHE A 66 -3.58 -5.98 -2.28
N THR A 67 -4.77 -5.53 -2.70
CA THR A 67 -5.90 -6.43 -2.92
C THR A 67 -5.62 -7.31 -4.15
N PRO A 68 -6.21 -8.53 -4.22
CA PRO A 68 -6.04 -9.41 -5.39
C PRO A 68 -6.39 -8.72 -6.72
N ASN A 69 -7.41 -7.85 -6.74
CA ASN A 69 -7.79 -7.10 -7.93
C ASN A 69 -6.69 -6.14 -8.40
N LEU A 70 -5.97 -5.48 -7.48
CA LEU A 70 -4.88 -4.58 -7.83
C LEU A 70 -3.66 -5.33 -8.36
N LEU A 71 -3.39 -6.52 -7.81
CA LEU A 71 -2.34 -7.43 -8.32
C LEU A 71 -2.65 -7.88 -9.75
N LEU A 72 -3.89 -8.35 -10.00
CA LEU A 72 -4.35 -8.80 -11.32
C LEU A 72 -4.29 -7.67 -12.37
N LYS A 73 -4.54 -6.43 -11.95
CA LYS A 73 -4.40 -5.23 -12.79
C LYS A 73 -2.94 -4.78 -13.01
N ASN A 74 -1.95 -5.51 -12.49
CA ASN A 74 -0.53 -5.21 -12.60
C ASN A 74 -0.12 -3.84 -12.02
N ILE A 75 -0.89 -3.28 -11.08
CA ILE A 75 -0.60 -1.98 -10.45
C ILE A 75 0.77 -1.93 -9.76
N PRO A 76 1.29 -2.99 -9.10
CA PRO A 76 2.62 -2.94 -8.51
C PRO A 76 3.76 -2.63 -9.48
N LYS A 77 3.59 -2.86 -10.79
CA LYS A 77 4.63 -2.60 -11.80
C LYS A 77 4.94 -1.11 -12.00
N ILE A 78 4.08 -0.23 -11.50
CA ILE A 78 4.30 1.22 -11.59
C ILE A 78 5.44 1.65 -10.64
N PHE A 79 5.71 0.87 -9.60
CA PHE A 79 6.75 1.17 -8.62
C PHE A 79 8.12 0.64 -9.04
N SER A 80 9.18 1.35 -8.64
CA SER A 80 10.54 0.80 -8.75
C SER A 80 10.68 -0.43 -7.86
N PRO A 81 11.20 -1.56 -8.38
CA PRO A 81 11.31 -2.81 -7.62
C PRO A 81 12.25 -2.72 -6.41
N HIS A 82 13.08 -1.68 -6.33
CA HIS A 82 14.00 -1.45 -5.20
C HIS A 82 13.39 -0.62 -4.08
N LYS A 83 12.16 -0.12 -4.26
CA LYS A 83 11.52 0.82 -3.33
C LYS A 83 10.16 0.31 -2.80
N LEU A 84 9.71 -0.87 -3.22
CA LEU A 84 8.41 -1.44 -2.86
C LEU A 84 8.54 -2.86 -2.33
N VAL A 85 7.88 -3.11 -1.20
CA VAL A 85 7.53 -4.44 -0.69
C VAL A 85 6.02 -4.59 -0.81
N ILE A 86 5.60 -5.65 -1.51
CA ILE A 86 4.19 -6.01 -1.66
C ILE A 86 3.79 -6.85 -0.45
N GLN A 87 2.84 -6.36 0.33
CA GLN A 87 2.20 -7.15 1.38
C GLN A 87 0.94 -7.82 0.83
N ILE A 88 0.73 -9.06 1.25
CA ILE A 88 -0.44 -9.87 0.92
C ILE A 88 -1.14 -10.17 2.24
N ASP A 89 -2.43 -9.85 2.31
CA ASP A 89 -3.25 -10.11 3.50
C ASP A 89 -3.61 -11.60 3.59
N ASP A 90 -3.76 -12.10 4.82
CA ASP A 90 -4.06 -13.52 5.09
C ASP A 90 -5.46 -13.92 4.57
N ASP A 91 -6.37 -12.95 4.46
CA ASP A 91 -7.73 -13.13 3.94
C ASP A 91 -7.80 -13.16 2.40
N THR A 92 -6.65 -13.15 1.71
CA THR A 92 -6.65 -13.21 0.24
C THR A 92 -6.99 -14.62 -0.27
N ILE A 93 -8.05 -14.69 -1.09
CA ILE A 93 -8.43 -15.93 -1.75
C ILE A 93 -7.30 -16.35 -2.71
N ILE A 94 -6.67 -17.50 -2.44
CA ILE A 94 -5.71 -18.11 -3.35
C ILE A 94 -6.41 -18.34 -4.69
N ASN A 95 -5.91 -17.69 -5.74
CA ASN A 95 -6.49 -17.85 -7.06
C ASN A 95 -6.32 -19.32 -7.51
N PRO A 96 -7.41 -20.07 -7.77
CA PRO A 96 -7.32 -21.46 -8.17
C PRO A 96 -6.59 -21.67 -9.51
N ALA A 97 -6.45 -20.63 -10.33
CA ALA A 97 -5.65 -20.67 -11.56
C ALA A 97 -4.12 -20.57 -11.32
N ALA A 98 -3.68 -20.37 -10.07
CA ALA A 98 -2.26 -20.39 -9.69
C ALA A 98 -1.77 -21.79 -9.28
N GLN A 99 -2.64 -22.81 -9.29
CA GLN A 99 -2.28 -24.23 -9.08
C GLN A 99 -1.92 -24.94 -10.39
#